data_AF-A0A0E3UU63-F1
#
_entry.id   AF-A0A0E3UU63-F1
#
_cell.length_a   1.000
_cell.length_b   1.000
_cell.length_c   1.000
_cell.angle_alpha   90.00
_cell.angle_beta   90.00
_cell.angle_gamma   90.00
#
_symmetry.space_group_name_H-M   'P 1'
#
loop_
_entity.id
_entity.type
_entity.pdbx_description
1 polymer ?
#
loop_
_entity_poly.entity_id
_entity_poly.type
_entity_poly.pdbx_seq_one_letter_code
_entity_poly.pdbx_strand_id
1 'polypeptide(L)'
;MKFKSLVDIVRENSSDIWSFLVPKEFLSETCLVIDKETAIIYTKDQIYANELSFFKDEYLDAIQKKAKEVKSIKIIVNPKRFKEEKVVIRKSEKKFESVLNEKKKEAEKIFSNIQDIDEKKYLVSCLALKLVKEYYSKENKEKKCENCGDYFKGPDKICIICRNIKRKKDVQDIIKYMLDDPYLRKEYFLKILSYDELTYDLARDEVLRLLYLKLQDKYRSGKDYEKELKDYLVMDIKSPYDLVLNLEGKKIIKRLETLFGGERNEKNT
;
A
#
# COMPACT_ATOMS: atom_id res chain seq x y z
N MET A 1 -18.22 -9.97 -58.68
CA MET A 1 -18.93 -9.43 -57.51
C MET A 1 -19.50 -10.59 -56.70
N LYS A 2 -19.00 -10.85 -55.49
CA LYS A 2 -19.54 -11.90 -54.62
C LYS A 2 -20.81 -11.35 -53.95
N PHE A 3 -21.97 -11.92 -54.24
CA PHE A 3 -23.21 -11.64 -53.51
C PHE A 3 -23.01 -12.06 -52.06
N LYS A 4 -23.03 -11.11 -51.12
CA LYS A 4 -23.08 -11.42 -49.69
C LYS A 4 -24.41 -12.11 -49.40
N SER A 5 -24.40 -13.18 -48.61
CA SER A 5 -25.64 -13.86 -48.23
C SER A 5 -26.48 -12.93 -47.34
N LEU A 6 -27.81 -13.06 -47.38
CA LEU A 6 -28.72 -12.32 -46.48
C LEU A 6 -28.34 -12.45 -45.00
N VAL A 7 -27.75 -13.59 -44.61
CA VAL A 7 -27.25 -13.86 -43.25
C VAL A 7 -26.03 -13.00 -42.91
N ASP A 8 -25.17 -12.72 -43.89
CA ASP A 8 -23.98 -11.87 -43.70
C ASP A 8 -24.37 -10.38 -43.60
N ILE A 9 -25.39 -9.95 -44.34
CA ILE A 9 -25.93 -8.57 -44.28
C ILE A 9 -26.63 -8.31 -42.95
N VAL A 10 -27.40 -9.27 -42.43
CA VAL A 10 -28.07 -9.16 -41.12
C VAL A 10 -27.07 -9.18 -39.96
N ARG A 11 -25.97 -9.94 -40.09
CA ARG A 11 -24.89 -9.95 -39.10
C ARG A 11 -24.10 -8.65 -39.03
N GLU A 12 -23.78 -8.04 -40.18
CA GLU A 12 -23.10 -6.73 -40.21
C GLU A 12 -23.98 -5.64 -39.57
N ASN A 13 -25.27 -5.57 -39.95
CA ASN A 13 -26.18 -4.55 -39.40
C ASN A 13 -26.45 -4.71 -37.89
N SER A 14 -26.56 -5.94 -37.37
CA SER A 14 -26.82 -6.17 -35.94
C SER A 14 -25.62 -5.87 -35.04
N SER A 15 -24.40 -6.17 -35.50
CA SER A 15 -23.17 -5.78 -34.83
C SER A 15 -23.01 -4.26 -34.77
N ASP A 16 -23.31 -3.58 -35.88
CA ASP A 16 -23.22 -2.12 -35.94
C ASP A 16 -24.24 -1.48 -34.98
N ILE A 17 -25.52 -1.89 -35.02
CA ILE A 17 -26.55 -1.38 -34.10
C ILE A 17 -26.09 -1.55 -32.65
N TRP A 18 -25.59 -2.73 -32.27
CA TRP A 18 -25.15 -2.99 -30.91
C TRP A 18 -23.96 -2.13 -30.48
N SER A 19 -22.99 -1.93 -31.37
CA SER A 19 -21.83 -1.06 -31.12
C SER A 19 -22.18 0.41 -30.88
N PHE A 20 -23.35 0.87 -31.32
CA PHE A 20 -23.87 2.21 -31.02
C PHE A 20 -24.62 2.29 -29.70
N LEU A 21 -25.12 1.17 -29.17
CA LEU A 21 -25.99 1.13 -28.00
C LEU A 21 -25.25 0.80 -26.71
N VAL A 22 -24.13 0.08 -26.80
CA VAL A 22 -23.34 -0.30 -25.62
C VAL A 22 -21.89 0.19 -25.74
N PRO A 23 -21.21 0.49 -24.60
CA PRO A 23 -19.80 0.82 -24.60
C PRO A 23 -18.95 -0.27 -25.25
N LYS A 24 -17.77 0.12 -25.78
CA LYS A 24 -16.89 -0.81 -26.50
C LYS A 24 -16.46 -2.00 -25.65
N GLU A 25 -16.31 -1.78 -24.35
CA GLU A 25 -15.95 -2.78 -23.34
C GLU A 25 -17.01 -3.88 -23.20
N PHE A 26 -18.28 -3.57 -23.49
CA PHE A 26 -19.38 -4.53 -23.41
C PHE A 26 -19.50 -5.39 -24.68
N LEU A 27 -18.89 -4.97 -25.79
CA LEU A 27 -18.96 -5.69 -27.07
C LEU A 27 -18.17 -7.02 -27.06
N SER A 28 -17.19 -7.17 -26.17
CA SER A 28 -16.50 -8.46 -25.98
C SER A 28 -17.32 -9.46 -25.16
N GLU A 29 -18.34 -9.01 -24.45
CA GLU A 29 -19.10 -9.79 -23.47
C GLU A 29 -20.59 -9.92 -23.82
N THR A 30 -21.08 -9.15 -24.80
CA THR A 30 -22.47 -9.14 -25.26
C THR A 30 -22.54 -9.07 -26.78
N CYS A 31 -23.55 -9.72 -27.41
CA CYS A 31 -23.77 -9.57 -28.84
C CYS A 31 -25.26 -9.60 -29.20
N LEU A 32 -25.66 -8.76 -30.16
CA LEU A 32 -27.01 -8.71 -30.70
C LEU A 32 -27.13 -9.54 -31.97
N VAL A 33 -28.21 -10.30 -32.09
CA VAL A 33 -28.65 -10.94 -33.34
C VAL A 33 -30.12 -10.64 -33.54
N ILE A 34 -30.47 -10.08 -34.71
CA ILE A 34 -31.86 -9.86 -35.08
C ILE A 34 -32.34 -11.08 -35.88
N ASP A 35 -33.35 -11.78 -35.37
CA ASP A 35 -34.04 -12.87 -36.05
C ASP A 35 -35.51 -12.49 -36.24
N LYS A 36 -35.86 -12.13 -37.49
CA LYS A 36 -37.19 -11.64 -37.88
C LYS A 36 -37.64 -10.46 -37.01
N GLU A 37 -38.61 -10.69 -36.12
CA GLU A 37 -39.20 -9.66 -35.24
C GLU A 37 -38.62 -9.69 -33.81
N THR A 38 -37.60 -10.51 -33.56
CA THR A 38 -36.99 -10.65 -32.23
C THR A 38 -35.52 -10.26 -32.25
N ALA A 39 -35.15 -9.32 -31.39
CA ALA A 39 -33.76 -8.99 -31.06
C ALA A 39 -33.27 -9.93 -29.96
N ILE A 40 -32.30 -10.78 -30.27
CA ILE A 40 -31.70 -11.71 -29.32
C ILE A 40 -30.35 -11.15 -28.88
N ILE A 41 -30.26 -10.73 -27.62
CA ILE A 41 -29.02 -10.29 -27.00
C ILE A 41 -28.42 -11.48 -26.26
N TYR A 42 -27.27 -11.95 -26.72
CA TYR A 42 -26.50 -12.95 -26.00
C TYR A 42 -25.55 -12.28 -25.02
N THR A 43 -25.39 -12.87 -23.84
CA THR A 43 -24.42 -12.41 -22.82
C THR A 43 -23.49 -13.54 -22.40
N LYS A 44 -22.29 -13.18 -21.95
CA LYS A 44 -21.32 -14.16 -21.45
C LYS A 44 -21.72 -14.74 -20.11
N ASP A 45 -22.30 -13.93 -19.22
CA ASP A 45 -22.71 -14.35 -17.89
C ASP A 45 -24.08 -13.80 -17.47
N GLN A 46 -24.51 -14.20 -16.28
CA GLN A 46 -25.78 -13.81 -15.69
C GLN A 46 -25.80 -12.36 -15.18
N ILE A 47 -24.64 -11.77 -14.88
CA ILE A 47 -24.54 -10.39 -14.39
C ILE A 47 -24.98 -9.45 -15.50
N TYR A 48 -24.39 -9.59 -16.69
CA TYR A 48 -24.77 -8.81 -17.86
C TYR A 48 -26.21 -9.06 -18.29
N ALA A 49 -26.71 -10.30 -18.16
CA ALA A 49 -28.10 -10.59 -18.48
C ALA A 49 -29.08 -9.86 -17.57
N ASN A 50 -28.76 -9.76 -16.27
CA ASN A 50 -29.59 -9.04 -15.31
C ASN A 50 -29.57 -7.54 -15.60
N GLU A 51 -28.38 -6.96 -15.80
CA GLU A 51 -28.22 -5.52 -16.12
C GLU A 51 -29.01 -5.14 -17.38
N LEU A 52 -28.86 -5.90 -18.47
CA LEU A 52 -29.57 -5.65 -19.72
C LEU A 52 -31.08 -5.87 -19.59
N SER A 53 -31.52 -6.74 -18.68
CA SER A 53 -32.94 -6.97 -18.43
C SER A 53 -33.61 -5.78 -17.74
N PHE A 54 -32.88 -5.03 -16.90
CA PHE A 54 -33.41 -3.81 -16.27
C PHE A 54 -33.75 -2.72 -17.30
N PHE A 55 -32.95 -2.59 -18.36
CA PHE A 55 -33.12 -1.56 -19.39
C PHE A 55 -33.74 -2.10 -20.69
N LYS A 56 -34.46 -3.23 -20.60
CA LYS A 56 -34.97 -3.97 -21.76
C LYS A 56 -35.84 -3.11 -22.68
N ASP A 57 -36.71 -2.28 -22.11
CA ASP A 57 -37.63 -1.43 -22.88
C ASP A 57 -36.87 -0.29 -23.59
N GLU A 58 -35.90 0.31 -22.93
CA GLU A 58 -35.04 1.35 -23.51
C GLU A 58 -34.22 0.81 -24.69
N TYR A 59 -33.69 -0.40 -24.56
CA TYR A 59 -32.99 -1.08 -25.66
C TYR A 59 -33.93 -1.44 -26.81
N LEU A 60 -35.19 -1.81 -26.53
CA LEU A 60 -36.16 -2.11 -27.58
C LEU A 60 -36.45 -0.86 -28.41
N ASP A 61 -36.72 0.26 -27.75
CA ASP A 61 -36.96 1.55 -28.41
C ASP A 61 -35.73 1.99 -29.23
N ALA A 62 -34.54 1.83 -28.66
CA ALA A 62 -33.30 2.22 -29.34
C ALA A 62 -32.97 1.33 -30.54
N ILE A 63 -33.25 0.03 -30.47
CA ILE A 63 -33.10 -0.91 -31.59
C ILE A 63 -34.16 -0.60 -32.66
N GLN A 64 -35.42 -0.34 -32.28
CA GLN A 64 -36.50 -0.02 -33.21
C GLN A 64 -36.25 1.24 -34.04
N LYS A 65 -35.50 2.22 -33.50
CA LYS A 65 -35.05 3.39 -34.27
C LYS A 65 -34.19 3.03 -35.49
N LYS A 66 -33.47 1.90 -35.43
CA LYS A 66 -32.59 1.41 -36.50
C LYS A 66 -33.13 0.19 -37.25
N ALA A 67 -33.93 -0.65 -36.59
CA ALA A 67 -34.54 -1.87 -37.11
C ALA A 67 -36.02 -1.94 -36.70
N LYS A 68 -36.88 -1.30 -37.50
CA LYS A 68 -38.32 -1.10 -37.19
C LYS A 68 -39.12 -2.41 -37.13
N GLU A 69 -38.59 -3.47 -37.73
CA GLU A 69 -39.17 -4.81 -37.76
C GLU A 69 -39.12 -5.53 -36.41
N VAL A 70 -38.28 -5.07 -35.46
CA VAL A 70 -38.13 -5.70 -34.15
C VAL A 70 -39.29 -5.33 -33.23
N LYS A 71 -40.02 -6.33 -32.74
CA LYS A 71 -41.14 -6.17 -31.81
C LYS A 71 -40.83 -6.61 -30.38
N SER A 72 -39.79 -7.41 -30.18
CA SER A 72 -39.44 -7.93 -28.86
C SER A 72 -37.94 -8.18 -28.69
N ILE A 73 -37.49 -8.13 -27.44
CA ILE A 73 -36.13 -8.50 -27.04
C ILE A 73 -36.15 -9.80 -26.21
N LYS A 74 -35.17 -10.67 -26.50
CA LYS A 74 -34.81 -11.83 -25.66
C LYS A 74 -33.35 -11.74 -25.25
N ILE A 75 -33.07 -11.90 -23.97
CA ILE A 75 -31.72 -11.92 -23.42
C ILE A 75 -31.38 -13.38 -23.06
N ILE A 76 -30.26 -13.89 -23.57
CA ILE A 76 -29.87 -15.29 -23.41
C ILE A 76 -28.41 -15.37 -22.96
N VAL A 77 -28.14 -16.02 -21.83
CA VAL A 77 -26.77 -16.33 -21.40
C VAL A 77 -26.22 -17.45 -22.27
N ASN A 78 -25.20 -17.16 -23.07
CA ASN A 78 -24.52 -18.15 -23.91
C ASN A 78 -23.00 -17.88 -23.95
N PRO A 79 -22.26 -18.37 -22.93
CA PRO A 79 -20.83 -18.13 -22.81
C PRO A 79 -20.04 -18.65 -24.02
N LYS A 80 -20.52 -19.73 -24.67
CA LYS A 80 -19.86 -20.38 -25.81
C LYS A 80 -19.75 -19.48 -27.05
N ARG A 81 -20.55 -18.40 -27.13
CA ARG A 81 -20.47 -17.43 -28.23
C ARG A 81 -19.32 -16.44 -28.06
N PHE A 82 -18.82 -16.28 -26.84
CA PHE A 82 -17.74 -15.36 -26.52
C PHE A 82 -16.46 -16.20 -26.47
N LYS A 83 -15.55 -15.96 -27.41
CA LYS A 83 -14.23 -16.55 -27.32
C LYS A 83 -13.57 -15.94 -26.09
N GLU A 84 -13.27 -16.76 -25.09
CA GLU A 84 -12.33 -16.37 -24.05
C GLU A 84 -11.06 -15.91 -24.77
N GLU A 85 -10.72 -14.63 -24.66
CA GLU A 85 -9.37 -14.20 -24.98
C GLU A 85 -8.47 -15.09 -24.15
N LYS A 86 -7.64 -15.90 -24.82
CA LYS A 86 -6.63 -16.69 -24.13
C LYS A 86 -5.90 -15.72 -23.22
N VAL A 87 -6.01 -15.92 -21.91
CA VAL A 87 -5.20 -15.18 -20.94
C VAL A 87 -3.78 -15.28 -21.45
N VAL A 88 -3.25 -14.16 -21.95
CA VAL A 88 -1.87 -14.10 -22.44
C VAL A 88 -1.02 -14.10 -21.17
N ILE A 89 -0.84 -15.30 -20.60
CA ILE A 89 0.10 -15.52 -19.51
C ILE A 89 1.43 -15.02 -20.03
N ARG A 90 1.93 -13.92 -19.45
CA ARG A 90 3.14 -13.26 -19.91
C ARG A 90 4.28 -14.29 -19.83
N LYS A 91 5.25 -14.27 -20.76
CA LYS A 91 6.41 -15.21 -20.73
C LYS A 91 7.11 -15.24 -19.35
N SER A 92 7.05 -14.12 -18.61
CA SER A 92 7.55 -13.99 -17.24
C SER A 92 6.81 -14.86 -16.21
N GLU A 93 5.49 -15.05 -16.35
CA GLU A 93 4.68 -15.86 -15.43
C GLU A 93 4.95 -17.36 -15.60
N LYS A 94 5.13 -17.82 -16.85
CA LYS A 94 5.52 -19.22 -17.12
C LYS A 94 6.90 -19.57 -16.55
N LYS A 95 7.87 -18.64 -16.63
CA LYS A 95 9.20 -18.84 -16.01
C LYS A 95 9.06 -18.93 -14.50
N PHE A 96 8.25 -18.07 -13.88
CA PHE A 96 8.01 -18.07 -12.44
C PHE A 96 7.37 -19.37 -11.96
N GLU A 97 6.30 -19.84 -12.62
CA GLU A 97 5.65 -21.11 -12.28
C GLU A 97 6.58 -22.30 -12.39
N SER A 98 7.42 -22.35 -13.44
CA SER A 98 8.42 -23.39 -13.61
C SER A 98 9.40 -23.43 -12.44
N VAL A 99 9.97 -22.27 -12.08
CA VAL A 99 10.94 -22.17 -10.97
C VAL A 99 10.26 -22.50 -9.64
N LEU A 100 9.04 -22.01 -9.41
CA LEU A 100 8.28 -22.30 -8.20
C LEU A 100 8.02 -23.80 -8.03
N ASN A 101 7.61 -24.49 -9.09
CA ASN A 101 7.35 -25.93 -9.05
C ASN A 101 8.63 -26.75 -8.79
N GLU A 102 9.76 -26.33 -9.34
CA GLU A 102 11.06 -26.93 -9.05
C GLU A 102 11.42 -26.74 -7.56
N LYS A 103 11.30 -25.52 -7.03
CA LYS A 103 11.66 -25.22 -5.63
C LYS A 103 10.68 -25.82 -4.61
N LYS A 104 9.42 -26.02 -4.97
CA LYS A 104 8.47 -26.81 -4.18
C LYS A 104 8.93 -28.25 -4.01
N LYS A 105 9.36 -28.91 -5.09
CA LYS A 105 9.90 -30.29 -5.02
C LYS A 105 11.15 -30.39 -4.14
N GLU A 106 12.02 -29.38 -4.17
CA GLU A 106 13.16 -29.30 -3.25
C GLU A 106 12.71 -29.19 -1.79
N ALA A 107 11.76 -28.31 -1.50
CA ALA A 107 11.23 -28.11 -0.16
C ALA A 107 10.46 -29.35 0.37
N GLU A 108 9.72 -30.04 -0.49
CA GLU A 108 9.00 -31.28 -0.14
C GLU A 108 9.93 -32.41 0.32
N LYS A 109 11.13 -32.50 -0.26
CA LYS A 109 12.15 -33.49 0.17
C LYS A 109 12.65 -33.19 1.58
N ILE A 110 12.84 -31.92 1.92
CA ILE A 110 13.34 -31.47 3.23
C ILE A 110 12.31 -31.77 4.32
N PHE A 111 11.04 -31.50 4.05
CA PHE A 111 9.94 -31.74 4.99
C PHE A 111 9.22 -33.07 4.77
N SER A 112 9.91 -34.06 4.19
CA SER A 112 9.33 -35.36 3.86
C SER A 112 8.79 -36.10 5.09
N ASN A 113 9.49 -35.99 6.22
CA ASN A 113 9.21 -36.69 7.48
C ASN A 113 8.11 -36.05 8.34
N ILE A 114 7.57 -34.89 7.97
CA ILE A 114 6.47 -34.25 8.72
C ILE A 114 5.16 -35.00 8.42
N GLN A 115 4.51 -35.48 9.48
CA GLN A 115 3.26 -36.25 9.38
C GLN A 115 2.03 -35.36 9.25
N ASP A 116 2.02 -34.20 9.93
CA ASP A 116 0.94 -33.22 9.81
C ASP A 116 0.93 -32.62 8.39
N ILE A 117 -0.17 -32.82 7.69
CA ILE A 117 -0.32 -32.43 6.28
C ILE A 117 -0.36 -30.91 6.12
N ASP A 118 -1.02 -30.20 7.04
CA ASP A 118 -1.23 -28.76 6.93
C ASP A 118 0.03 -28.00 7.36
N GLU A 119 0.71 -28.45 8.42
CA GLU A 119 2.03 -27.96 8.80
C GLU A 119 3.05 -28.19 7.68
N LYS A 120 3.08 -29.39 7.09
CA LYS A 120 3.95 -29.70 5.96
C LYS A 120 3.69 -28.80 4.77
N LYS A 121 2.41 -28.60 4.38
CA LYS A 121 2.05 -27.69 3.27
C LYS A 121 2.51 -26.26 3.55
N TYR A 122 2.32 -25.78 4.77
CA TYR A 122 2.74 -24.43 5.17
C TYR A 122 4.26 -24.28 5.05
N LEU A 123 5.03 -25.17 5.66
CA LEU A 123 6.50 -25.13 5.66
C LEU A 123 7.10 -25.28 4.25
N VAL A 124 6.57 -26.21 3.45
CA VAL A 124 6.95 -26.36 2.04
C VAL A 124 6.70 -25.07 1.27
N SER A 125 5.55 -24.44 1.48
CA SER A 125 5.21 -23.19 0.79
C SER A 125 6.15 -22.04 1.19
N CYS A 126 6.42 -21.88 2.48
CA CYS A 126 7.35 -20.87 2.98
C CYS A 126 8.77 -21.07 2.42
N LEU A 127 9.29 -22.30 2.45
CA LEU A 127 10.63 -22.59 1.97
C LEU A 127 10.74 -22.46 0.45
N ALA A 128 9.74 -22.94 -0.30
CA ALA A 128 9.71 -22.79 -1.75
C ALA A 128 9.74 -21.32 -2.16
N LEU A 129 8.93 -20.47 -1.52
CA LEU A 129 8.93 -19.03 -1.78
C LEU A 129 10.29 -18.39 -1.45
N LYS A 130 10.93 -18.78 -0.35
CA LYS A 130 12.28 -18.34 -0.02
C LYS A 130 13.29 -18.72 -1.10
N LEU A 131 13.28 -19.98 -1.55
CA LEU A 131 14.19 -20.47 -2.59
C LEU A 131 13.97 -19.78 -3.94
N VAL A 132 12.71 -19.51 -4.31
CA VAL A 132 12.37 -18.75 -5.52
C VAL A 132 12.94 -17.32 -5.42
N LYS A 133 12.76 -16.66 -4.27
CA LYS A 133 13.35 -15.34 -4.03
C LYS A 133 14.87 -15.39 -4.19
N GLU A 134 15.54 -16.35 -3.58
CA GLU A 134 17.00 -16.51 -3.70
C GLU A 134 17.46 -16.76 -5.15
N TYR A 135 16.71 -17.55 -5.93
CA TYR A 135 17.01 -17.80 -7.34
C TYR A 135 17.00 -16.51 -8.15
N TYR A 136 15.92 -15.73 -8.07
CA TYR A 136 15.81 -14.47 -8.80
C TYR A 136 16.79 -13.42 -8.29
N SER A 137 17.06 -13.38 -6.99
CA SER A 137 18.09 -12.51 -6.43
C SER A 137 19.48 -12.82 -7.00
N LYS A 138 19.83 -14.10 -7.17
CA LYS A 138 21.08 -14.50 -7.83
C LYS A 138 21.09 -14.13 -9.32
N GLU A 139 20.02 -14.39 -10.07
CA GLU A 139 19.91 -13.96 -11.48
C GLU A 139 20.10 -12.44 -11.63
N ASN A 140 19.54 -11.67 -10.69
CA ASN A 140 19.61 -10.21 -10.66
C ASN A 140 20.91 -9.66 -10.04
N LYS A 141 21.89 -10.52 -9.71
CA LYS A 141 23.17 -10.17 -9.07
C LYS A 141 23.00 -9.34 -7.79
N GLU A 142 21.97 -9.64 -7.01
CA GLU A 142 21.75 -9.04 -5.70
C GLU A 142 22.76 -9.58 -4.69
N LYS A 143 23.10 -8.76 -3.69
CA LYS A 143 24.02 -9.13 -2.61
C LYS A 143 23.26 -9.49 -1.35
N LYS A 144 23.89 -10.28 -0.47
CA LYS A 144 23.34 -10.61 0.85
C LYS A 144 23.63 -9.50 1.84
N CYS A 145 22.64 -9.21 2.68
CA CYS A 145 22.78 -8.33 3.83
C CYS A 145 23.68 -9.00 4.87
N GLU A 146 24.72 -8.30 5.32
CA GLU A 146 25.64 -8.80 6.36
C GLU A 146 24.92 -9.07 7.71
N ASN A 147 23.81 -8.37 7.98
CA ASN A 147 23.06 -8.51 9.23
C ASN A 147 22.02 -9.66 9.22
N CYS A 148 21.11 -9.70 8.26
CA CYS A 148 20.02 -10.71 8.23
C CYS A 148 20.21 -11.83 7.19
N GLY A 149 21.22 -11.74 6.32
CA GLY A 149 21.46 -12.73 5.27
C GLY A 149 20.52 -12.67 4.06
N ASP A 150 19.51 -11.80 4.08
CA ASP A 150 18.58 -11.61 2.95
C ASP A 150 19.26 -10.93 1.75
N TYR A 151 18.79 -11.27 0.56
CA TYR A 151 19.20 -10.60 -0.67
C TYR A 151 18.53 -9.24 -0.83
N PHE A 152 19.30 -8.24 -1.27
CA PHE A 152 18.81 -6.91 -1.56
C PHE A 152 19.67 -6.19 -2.62
N LYS A 153 19.10 -5.13 -3.20
CA LYS A 153 19.80 -4.18 -4.07
C LYS A 153 20.09 -2.89 -3.32
N GLY A 154 21.29 -2.35 -3.51
CA GLY A 154 21.70 -1.08 -2.93
C GLY A 154 23.21 -0.91 -2.87
N PRO A 155 23.71 0.29 -2.56
CA PRO A 155 25.14 0.54 -2.40
C PRO A 155 25.70 -0.07 -1.11
N ASP A 156 24.91 -0.08 -0.03
CA ASP A 156 25.35 -0.46 1.32
C ASP A 156 25.52 -1.96 1.53
N LYS A 157 26.20 -2.38 2.59
CA LYS A 157 26.37 -3.80 2.97
C LYS A 157 25.19 -4.39 3.77
N ILE A 158 24.35 -3.52 4.32
CA ILE A 158 23.18 -3.86 5.15
C ILE A 158 21.91 -3.44 4.41
N CYS A 159 20.88 -4.28 4.42
CA CYS A 159 19.61 -3.96 3.77
C CYS A 159 18.87 -2.83 4.47
N ILE A 160 17.98 -2.15 3.73
CA ILE A 160 17.20 -1.01 4.23
C ILE A 160 16.36 -1.38 5.47
N ILE A 161 15.86 -2.61 5.55
CA ILE A 161 15.05 -3.08 6.68
C ILE A 161 15.91 -3.15 7.94
N CYS A 162 17.06 -3.83 7.88
CA CYS A 162 17.97 -3.90 9.02
C CYS A 162 18.50 -2.53 9.41
N ARG A 163 18.78 -1.66 8.44
CA ARG A 163 19.18 -0.27 8.70
C ARG A 163 18.10 0.50 9.46
N ASN A 164 16.84 0.37 9.04
CA ASN A 164 15.72 1.04 9.69
C ASN A 164 15.44 0.50 11.09
N ILE A 165 15.55 -0.82 11.29
CA ILE A 165 15.45 -1.43 12.63
C ILE A 165 16.55 -0.89 13.54
N LYS A 166 17.80 -0.87 13.06
CA LYS A 166 18.93 -0.33 13.81
C LYS A 166 18.70 1.14 14.16
N ARG A 167 18.39 1.98 13.15
CA ARG A 167 18.10 3.39 13.35
C ARG A 167 16.97 3.62 14.36
N LYS A 168 15.90 2.82 14.32
CA LYS A 168 14.81 2.93 15.29
C LYS A 168 15.29 2.63 16.71
N LYS A 169 16.16 1.63 16.89
CA LYS A 169 16.79 1.36 18.20
C LYS A 169 17.69 2.51 18.62
N ASP A 170 18.56 2.97 17.73
CA ASP A 170 19.48 4.07 17.99
C ASP A 170 18.70 5.34 18.42
N VAL A 171 17.60 5.67 17.74
CA VAL A 171 16.69 6.76 18.14
C VAL A 171 16.15 6.57 19.57
N GLN A 172 15.68 5.36 19.91
CA GLN A 172 15.15 5.08 21.25
C GLN A 172 16.23 5.16 22.33
N ASP A 173 17.44 4.70 22.03
CA ASP A 173 18.58 4.79 22.95
C ASP A 173 18.96 6.26 23.20
N ILE A 174 19.04 7.08 22.15
CA ILE A 174 19.29 8.52 22.27
C ILE A 174 18.19 9.20 23.10
N ILE A 175 16.91 8.91 22.83
CA ILE A 175 15.78 9.44 23.63
C ILE A 175 15.98 9.11 25.11
N LYS A 176 16.34 7.85 25.42
CA LYS A 176 16.57 7.42 26.80
C LYS A 176 17.71 8.22 27.44
N TYR A 177 18.86 8.34 26.76
CA TYR A 177 19.99 9.13 27.26
C TYR A 177 19.62 10.61 27.49
N MET A 178 18.87 11.23 26.59
CA MET A 178 18.41 12.62 26.74
C MET A 178 17.45 12.81 27.93
N LEU A 179 16.64 11.81 28.24
CA LEU A 179 15.73 11.84 29.38
C LEU A 179 16.43 11.53 30.71
N ASP A 180 17.45 10.66 30.68
CA ASP A 180 18.25 10.27 31.84
C ASP A 180 19.24 11.38 32.24
N ASP A 181 19.91 12.01 31.27
CA ASP A 181 20.81 13.16 31.48
C ASP A 181 20.56 14.28 30.45
N PRO A 182 19.78 15.31 30.83
CA PRO A 182 19.43 16.44 29.96
C PRO A 182 20.60 17.37 29.62
N TYR A 183 21.77 17.23 30.25
CA TYR A 183 22.93 18.07 29.98
C TYR A 183 23.81 17.55 28.84
N LEU A 184 23.50 16.35 28.32
CA LEU A 184 24.20 15.78 27.18
C LEU A 184 23.99 16.63 25.92
N ARG A 185 25.07 17.25 25.44
CA ARG A 185 25.05 18.09 24.23
C ARG A 185 25.07 17.25 22.96
N LYS A 186 24.63 17.83 21.83
CA LYS A 186 24.68 17.20 20.50
C LYS A 186 26.04 16.58 20.19
N GLU A 187 27.14 17.26 20.55
CA GLU A 187 28.49 16.76 20.31
C GLU A 187 28.80 15.45 21.04
N TYR A 188 28.16 15.21 22.19
CA TYR A 188 28.31 13.95 22.92
C TYR A 188 27.77 12.77 22.08
N PHE A 189 26.57 12.93 21.53
CA PHE A 189 25.94 11.88 20.72
C PHE A 189 26.69 11.64 19.40
N LEU A 190 27.15 12.71 18.74
CA LEU A 190 27.81 12.60 17.44
C LEU A 190 29.27 12.16 17.55
N LYS A 191 30.03 12.68 18.51
CA LYS A 191 31.49 12.45 18.60
C LYS A 191 31.88 11.35 19.56
N ILE A 192 31.14 11.18 20.66
CA ILE A 192 31.47 10.19 21.70
C ILE A 192 30.71 8.89 21.43
N LEU A 193 29.40 8.95 21.27
CA LEU A 193 28.57 7.77 20.98
C LEU A 193 28.53 7.39 19.49
N SER A 194 29.11 8.22 18.61
CA SER A 194 29.23 7.97 17.16
C SER A 194 27.89 7.73 16.44
N TYR A 195 26.81 8.36 16.91
CA TYR A 195 25.54 8.38 16.18
C TYR A 195 25.60 9.35 14.99
N ASP A 196 24.84 9.06 13.93
CA ASP A 196 24.69 10.00 12.82
C ASP A 196 23.74 11.16 13.17
N GLU A 197 23.98 12.31 12.53
CA GLU A 197 23.24 13.55 12.79
C GLU A 197 21.74 13.41 12.58
N LEU A 198 21.34 12.73 11.50
CA LEU A 198 19.93 12.48 11.20
C LEU A 198 19.25 11.66 12.32
N THR A 199 19.91 10.62 12.81
CA THR A 199 19.39 9.79 13.91
C THR A 199 19.26 10.60 15.20
N TYR A 200 20.20 11.50 15.48
CA TYR A 200 20.09 12.45 16.60
C TYR A 200 18.90 13.40 16.45
N ASP A 201 18.75 14.04 15.28
CA ASP A 201 17.68 15.01 15.05
C ASP A 201 16.30 14.36 15.17
N LEU A 202 16.13 13.14 14.65
CA LEU A 202 14.91 12.35 14.82
C LEU A 202 14.59 12.06 16.29
N ALA A 203 15.60 11.74 17.10
CA ALA A 203 15.42 11.50 18.52
C ALA A 203 15.05 12.78 19.27
N ARG A 204 15.73 13.90 18.97
CA ARG A 204 15.41 15.21 19.54
C ARG A 204 13.97 15.61 19.26
N ASP A 205 13.54 15.49 18.00
CA ASP A 205 12.18 15.88 17.59
C ASP A 205 11.12 15.02 18.28
N GLU A 206 11.40 13.73 18.48
CA GLU A 206 10.52 12.83 19.23
C GLU A 206 10.45 13.19 20.72
N VAL A 207 11.58 13.55 21.35
CA VAL A 207 11.59 14.07 22.74
C VAL A 207 10.74 15.34 22.84
N LEU A 208 10.92 16.30 21.92
CA LEU A 208 10.15 17.54 21.88
C LEU A 208 8.65 17.26 21.73
N ARG A 209 8.28 16.31 20.86
CA ARG A 209 6.89 15.87 20.67
C ARG A 209 6.30 15.26 21.94
N LEU A 210 7.04 14.39 22.63
CA LEU A 210 6.60 13.77 23.88
C LEU A 210 6.42 14.81 25.00
N LEU A 211 7.31 15.80 25.07
CA LEU A 211 7.20 16.91 26.02
C LEU A 211 5.97 17.78 25.70
N TYR A 212 5.75 18.10 24.43
CA TYR A 212 4.57 18.85 23.98
C TYR A 212 3.26 18.15 24.38
N LEU A 213 3.15 16.85 24.13
CA LEU A 213 1.95 16.07 24.50
C LEU A 213 1.73 16.07 26.02
N LYS A 214 2.78 15.88 26.82
CA LYS A 214 2.69 15.95 28.29
C LYS A 214 2.28 17.33 28.79
N LEU A 215 2.73 18.40 28.14
CA LEU A 215 2.26 19.76 28.43
C LEU A 215 0.79 19.90 28.07
N GLN A 216 0.37 19.47 26.88
CA GLN A 216 -1.04 19.52 26.45
C GLN A 216 -1.99 18.78 27.41
N ASP A 217 -1.59 17.61 27.91
CA ASP A 217 -2.36 16.87 28.93
C ASP A 217 -2.46 17.64 30.25
N LYS A 218 -1.38 18.31 30.69
CA LYS A 218 -1.41 19.20 31.86
C LYS A 218 -2.27 20.45 31.63
N TYR A 219 -2.32 21.00 30.41
CA TYR A 219 -3.20 22.13 30.08
C TYR A 219 -4.68 21.77 30.17
N ARG A 220 -5.06 20.56 29.74
CA ARG A 220 -6.44 20.06 29.92
C ARG A 220 -6.84 19.93 31.39
N SER A 221 -5.89 19.84 32.31
CA SER A 221 -6.13 19.78 33.77
C SER A 221 -6.33 21.14 34.45
N GLY A 222 -6.50 22.24 33.70
CA GLY A 222 -7.08 23.50 34.21
C GLY A 222 -6.10 24.55 34.74
N LYS A 223 -4.80 24.46 34.42
CA LYS A 223 -3.86 25.57 34.65
C LYS A 223 -3.53 26.27 33.33
N ASP A 224 -3.75 27.58 33.27
CA ASP A 224 -3.55 28.41 32.08
C ASP A 224 -2.09 28.85 31.97
N TYR A 225 -1.40 28.32 30.96
CA TYR A 225 -0.01 28.65 30.65
C TYR A 225 0.15 29.15 29.22
N GLU A 226 -0.90 29.58 28.52
CA GLU A 226 -0.95 29.91 27.07
C GLU A 226 0.24 30.73 26.55
N LYS A 227 0.85 31.55 27.42
CA LYS A 227 2.05 32.35 27.17
C LYS A 227 3.34 31.52 27.00
N GLU A 228 3.51 30.45 27.77
CA GLU A 228 4.68 29.57 27.75
C GLU A 228 4.71 28.63 26.53
N LEU A 229 3.53 28.30 26.00
CA LEU A 229 3.40 27.52 24.75
C LEU A 229 3.62 28.40 23.50
N LYS A 230 3.20 29.67 23.54
CA LYS A 230 3.47 30.65 22.47
C LYS A 230 4.95 31.02 22.38
N ASP A 231 5.64 31.11 23.52
CA ASP A 231 7.10 31.27 23.55
C ASP A 231 7.78 30.05 22.86
N TYR A 232 7.37 28.81 23.21
CA TYR A 232 7.91 27.56 22.63
C TYR A 232 7.71 27.41 21.10
N LEU A 233 6.69 28.04 20.52
CA LEU A 233 6.27 27.85 19.12
C LEU A 233 6.84 28.89 18.15
N VAL A 234 7.37 30.03 18.63
CA VAL A 234 8.01 31.04 17.75
C VAL A 234 9.53 30.88 17.83
N MET A 235 10.00 29.72 17.37
CA MET A 235 11.40 29.49 17.06
C MET A 235 11.62 29.93 15.63
N ASP A 236 12.15 31.13 15.45
CA ASP A 236 12.89 31.46 14.24
C ASP A 236 13.92 32.54 14.57
N ILE A 237 15.20 32.24 14.36
CA ILE A 237 16.12 33.33 14.11
C ILE A 237 17.03 32.92 12.95
N LYS A 238 17.37 33.87 12.08
CA LYS A 238 17.59 33.59 10.66
C LYS A 238 19.07 33.41 10.22
N SER A 239 20.00 32.65 10.82
CA SER A 239 19.97 31.29 11.39
C SER A 239 20.55 31.09 12.82
N PRO A 240 20.97 32.09 13.57
CA PRO A 240 20.39 32.54 14.82
C PRO A 240 19.29 31.66 15.54
N TYR A 241 18.60 30.73 14.87
CA TYR A 241 17.58 29.77 15.35
C TYR A 241 18.11 28.98 16.56
N ASP A 242 19.39 28.68 16.49
CA ASP A 242 20.21 27.96 17.47
C ASP A 242 20.57 28.77 18.74
N LEU A 243 20.35 30.08 18.81
CA LEU A 243 20.62 30.88 20.01
C LEU A 243 19.37 31.09 20.89
N VAL A 244 18.17 31.08 20.32
CA VAL A 244 16.88 31.26 21.04
C VAL A 244 16.28 29.95 21.54
N LEU A 245 16.37 28.84 20.78
CA LEU A 245 16.10 27.48 21.28
C LEU A 245 16.88 27.16 22.58
N ASN A 246 18.07 27.74 22.71
CA ASN A 246 19.00 27.62 23.85
C ASN A 246 18.64 28.49 25.07
N LEU A 247 17.85 29.55 24.92
CA LEU A 247 17.36 30.39 26.03
C LEU A 247 15.99 29.95 26.52
N GLU A 248 15.19 29.30 25.65
CA GLU A 248 13.87 28.80 26.00
C GLU A 248 13.93 27.46 26.74
N GLY A 249 14.82 26.54 26.37
CA GLY A 249 15.10 25.34 27.16
C GLY A 249 15.53 25.63 28.63
N LYS A 250 16.24 26.74 28.87
CA LYS A 250 16.68 27.17 30.22
C LYS A 250 15.58 27.82 31.08
N LYS A 251 14.59 28.48 30.48
CA LYS A 251 13.42 29.04 31.20
C LYS A 251 12.40 27.97 31.59
N ILE A 252 12.35 26.88 30.83
CA ILE A 252 11.39 25.79 31.00
C ILE A 252 11.83 24.86 32.12
N ILE A 253 13.14 24.64 32.27
CA ILE A 253 13.76 24.06 33.45
C ILE A 253 13.41 24.88 34.72
N LYS A 254 13.52 26.21 34.70
CA LYS A 254 13.25 27.08 35.88
C LYS A 254 11.78 27.17 36.30
N ARG A 255 10.84 27.02 35.37
CA ARG A 255 9.39 27.03 35.63
C ARG A 255 8.86 25.68 36.12
N LEU A 256 9.43 24.57 35.63
CA LEU A 256 9.16 23.23 36.15
C LEU A 256 9.58 23.12 37.63
N GLU A 257 10.68 23.78 38.03
CA GLU A 257 11.13 23.87 39.44
C GLU A 257 10.15 24.66 40.35
N THR A 258 9.52 25.72 39.84
CA THR A 258 8.56 26.54 40.64
C THR A 258 7.17 25.92 40.74
N LEU A 259 6.79 25.10 39.75
CA LEU A 259 5.44 24.53 39.64
C LEU A 259 5.31 23.13 40.24
N PHE A 260 6.42 22.41 40.37
CA PHE A 260 6.49 21.11 41.05
C PHE A 260 7.25 21.16 42.38
N GLY A 261 7.87 22.31 42.74
CA GLY A 261 8.48 22.59 44.05
C GLY A 261 7.59 23.49 44.89
N GLY A 262 6.66 22.91 45.65
CA GLY A 262 5.93 23.61 46.70
C GLY A 262 6.66 23.47 48.03
N GLU A 263 7.28 24.54 48.51
CA GLU A 263 7.25 24.95 49.93
C GLU A 263 7.24 26.49 49.99
N ARG A 264 6.05 27.08 50.20
CA ARG A 264 5.98 28.33 50.96
C ARG A 264 6.08 27.95 52.43
N ASN A 265 7.28 28.05 52.98
CA ASN A 265 7.57 28.39 54.37
C ASN A 265 8.94 29.05 54.27
N GLU A 266 9.02 30.37 54.35
CA GLU A 266 9.45 31.01 55.59
C GLU A 266 8.74 32.35 55.76
N LYS A 267 7.75 32.38 56.66
CA LYS A 267 7.69 33.46 57.64
C LYS A 267 8.49 32.97 58.85
N ASN A 268 9.55 33.70 59.19
CA ASN A 268 10.13 33.94 60.53
C ASN A 268 11.65 34.05 60.44
N THR A 269 12.18 35.21 60.05
CA THR A 269 12.98 36.12 60.90
C THR A 269 13.36 37.38 60.12
#